data_AF-A0A7C4MS47-F1
#
_entry.id   AF-A0A7C4MS47-F1
#
_cell.length_a   1.000
_cell.length_b   1.000
_cell.length_c   1.000
_cell.angle_alpha   90.00
_cell.angle_beta   90.00
_cell.angle_gamma   90.00
#
_symmetry.space_group_name_H-M   'P 1'
#
loop_
_entity.id
_entity.type
_entity.pdbx_description
1 polymer ?
#
loop_
_entity_poly.entity_id
_entity_poly.type
_entity_poly.pdbx_seq_one_letter_code
_entity_poly.pdbx_strand_id
1 'polypeptide(L)'
;MEKITIGISSCLLGNPVRYDGGHKWDRYITDTLGAYFAWVPVCPEVEYGLPIPRESLRLVGDPASPRLVTTRTNIDHTDGMLTWAGEKLKALERED
;
A
#
# COMPACT_ATOMS: atom_id res chain seq x y z
N MET A 1 -9.48 -1.21 26.73
CA MET A 1 -8.68 -2.31 26.17
C MET A 1 -7.76 -1.68 25.15
N GLU A 2 -6.45 -1.89 25.32
CA GLU A 2 -5.47 -1.41 24.35
C GLU A 2 -5.60 -2.24 23.06
N LYS A 3 -5.71 -1.57 21.92
CA LYS A 3 -5.88 -2.24 20.63
C LYS A 3 -4.52 -2.59 20.06
N ILE A 4 -4.42 -3.75 19.41
CA ILE A 4 -3.18 -4.14 18.73
C ILE A 4 -3.04 -3.31 17.45
N THR A 5 -1.90 -2.68 17.26
CA THR A 5 -1.59 -1.87 16.06
C THR A 5 -1.18 -2.78 14.91
N ILE A 6 -1.83 -2.62 13.75
CA ILE A 6 -1.55 -3.41 12.54
C ILE A 6 -1.53 -2.51 11.30
N GLY A 7 -0.48 -2.67 10.49
CA GLY A 7 -0.40 -2.06 9.16
C GLY A 7 -1.37 -2.68 8.17
N ILE A 8 -2.06 -1.86 7.38
CA ILE A 8 -3.06 -2.31 6.42
C ILE A 8 -3.07 -1.50 5.13
N SER A 9 -3.35 -2.15 4.00
CA SER A 9 -3.57 -1.47 2.73
C SER A 9 -4.69 -0.43 2.85
N SER A 10 -4.37 0.84 2.64
CA SER A 10 -5.29 1.96 2.88
C SER A 10 -6.61 1.87 2.10
N CYS A 11 -6.60 1.21 0.93
CA CYS A 11 -7.82 1.03 0.12
C CYS A 11 -8.87 0.14 0.81
N LEU A 12 -8.46 -0.76 1.71
CA LEU A 12 -9.35 -1.64 2.49
C LEU A 12 -10.16 -0.87 3.53
N LEU A 13 -9.67 0.29 3.96
CA LEU A 13 -10.36 1.20 4.87
C LEU A 13 -11.32 2.16 4.15
N GLY A 14 -11.43 2.07 2.82
CA GLY A 14 -12.31 2.92 2.02
C GLY A 14 -11.67 4.18 1.44
N ASN A 15 -10.37 4.40 1.66
CA ASN A 15 -9.69 5.54 1.06
C ASN A 15 -9.57 5.34 -0.48
N PRO A 16 -9.86 6.37 -1.29
CA PRO A 16 -9.92 6.28 -2.76
C PRO A 16 -8.51 6.31 -3.39
N VAL A 17 -7.66 5.37 -3.02
CA VAL A 17 -6.22 5.35 -3.38
C VAL A 17 -5.88 4.32 -4.45
N ARG A 18 -6.85 3.57 -4.97
CA ARG A 18 -6.60 2.58 -6.03
C ARG A 18 -6.23 3.25 -7.35
N TYR A 19 -5.60 2.48 -8.24
CA TYR A 19 -5.20 2.97 -9.57
C TYR A 19 -6.38 3.52 -10.39
N ASP A 20 -7.59 3.01 -10.17
CA ASP A 20 -8.83 3.43 -10.83
C ASP A 20 -9.53 4.60 -10.11
N GLY A 21 -8.95 5.16 -9.04
CA GLY A 21 -9.56 6.19 -8.20
C GLY A 21 -10.61 5.68 -7.22
N GLY A 22 -10.87 4.37 -7.20
CA GLY A 22 -11.79 3.74 -6.27
C GLY A 22 -11.13 3.33 -4.95
N HIS A 23 -11.88 2.55 -4.19
CA HIS A 23 -11.44 1.90 -2.96
C HIS A 23 -11.86 0.41 -2.96
N LYS A 24 -11.47 -0.32 -1.91
CA LYS A 24 -11.85 -1.73 -1.68
C LYS A 24 -12.33 -1.88 -0.23
N TRP A 25 -13.26 -1.00 0.17
CA TRP A 25 -13.71 -0.94 1.56
C TRP A 25 -14.25 -2.30 1.99
N ASP A 26 -13.59 -2.90 2.98
CA ASP A 26 -13.97 -4.17 3.55
C ASP A 26 -14.57 -3.94 4.94
N ARG A 27 -15.88 -4.17 5.05
CA ARG A 27 -16.62 -3.97 6.31
C ARG A 27 -16.25 -4.99 7.38
N TYR A 28 -15.78 -6.18 7.01
CA TYR A 28 -15.31 -7.13 8.01
C TYR A 28 -14.07 -6.59 8.71
N ILE A 29 -13.16 -5.98 7.94
CA ILE A 29 -11.96 -5.32 8.46
C ILE A 29 -12.33 -4.10 9.31
N THR A 30 -13.17 -3.18 8.82
CA THR A 30 -13.46 -1.94 9.55
C THR A 30 -14.36 -2.16 10.75
N ASP A 31 -15.35 -3.05 10.65
CA ASP A 31 -16.43 -3.13 11.64
C ASP A 31 -16.16 -4.27 12.62
N THR A 32 -15.84 -5.47 12.12
CA THR A 32 -15.61 -6.64 12.99
C THR A 32 -14.21 -6.62 13.59
N LEU A 33 -13.18 -6.55 12.75
CA LEU A 33 -11.80 -6.55 13.22
C LEU A 33 -11.38 -5.20 13.81
N GLY A 34 -11.95 -4.09 13.33
CA GLY A 34 -11.69 -2.74 13.86
C GLY A 34 -12.11 -2.54 15.31
N ALA A 35 -12.94 -3.44 15.87
CA ALA A 35 -13.21 -3.47 17.30
C ALA A 35 -11.97 -3.85 18.13
N TYR A 36 -11.05 -4.64 17.55
CA TYR A 36 -9.89 -5.23 18.22
C TYR A 36 -8.55 -4.57 17.84
N PHE A 37 -8.46 -4.02 16.63
CA PHE A 37 -7.21 -3.48 16.08
C PHE A 37 -7.24 -1.97 15.84
N ALA A 38 -6.07 -1.35 15.98
CA ALA A 38 -5.80 -0.01 15.49
C ALA A 38 -5.08 -0.12 14.14
N TRP A 39 -5.62 0.54 13.12
CA TRP A 39 -5.12 0.41 11.75
C TRP A 39 -4.11 1.50 11.43
N VAL A 40 -2.95 1.11 10.92
CA VAL A 40 -1.98 2.02 10.30
C VAL A 40 -2.11 1.90 8.78
N PRO A 41 -2.83 2.82 8.12
CA PRO A 41 -3.04 2.74 6.68
C PRO A 41 -1.75 3.03 5.91
N VAL A 42 -1.45 2.19 4.93
CA VAL A 42 -0.32 2.41 4.01
C VAL A 42 -0.81 2.23 2.57
N CYS A 43 -0.45 3.16 1.69
CA CYS A 43 -0.59 3.00 0.25
C CYS A 43 0.77 3.22 -0.40
N PRO A 44 1.53 2.14 -0.69
CA PRO A 44 2.88 2.26 -1.23
C PRO A 44 2.94 3.13 -2.48
N GLU A 45 1.99 2.93 -3.39
CA GLU A 45 1.97 3.59 -4.68
C GLU A 45 1.75 5.10 -4.58
N VAL A 46 0.85 5.56 -3.70
CA VAL A 46 0.54 6.99 -3.53
C VAL A 46 1.62 7.67 -2.70
N GLU A 47 2.07 7.04 -1.62
CA GLU A 47 3.11 7.58 -0.76
C GLU A 47 4.47 7.65 -1.46
N TYR A 48 4.75 6.72 -2.37
CA TYR A 48 5.90 6.77 -3.29
C TYR A 48 5.79 7.94 -4.30
N GLY A 49 4.57 8.39 -4.61
CA GLY A 49 4.31 9.56 -5.45
C GLY A 49 3.55 9.30 -6.75
N LEU A 50 2.96 8.11 -6.94
CA LEU A 50 2.12 7.86 -8.11
C LEU A 50 0.75 8.54 -7.95
N PRO A 51 0.19 9.10 -9.05
CA PRO A 51 -1.07 9.80 -8.99
C PRO A 51 -2.27 8.86 -8.76
N ILE A 52 -3.42 9.48 -8.52
CA ILE A 52 -4.73 8.83 -8.57
C ILE A 52 -5.58 9.62 -9.59
N PRO A 53 -6.06 8.99 -10.68
CA PRO A 53 -5.79 7.61 -11.11
C PRO A 53 -4.36 7.43 -11.66
N ARG A 54 -3.93 6.18 -11.80
CA ARG A 54 -2.67 5.76 -12.42
C ARG A 54 -2.86 4.47 -13.21
N GLU A 55 -1.83 4.12 -13.98
CA GLU A 55 -1.77 2.84 -14.65
C GLU A 55 -1.59 1.68 -13.64
N SER A 56 -2.12 0.50 -13.96
CA SER A 56 -1.86 -0.70 -13.14
C SER A 56 -0.39 -1.12 -13.24
N LEU A 57 0.14 -1.59 -12.12
CA LEU A 57 1.49 -2.14 -12.01
C LEU A 57 1.47 -3.67 -12.05
N ARG A 58 2.58 -4.28 -12.48
CA ARG A 58 2.83 -5.72 -12.41
C ARG A 58 4.27 -6.00 -11.98
N LEU A 59 4.46 -7.13 -11.31
CA LEU A 59 5.79 -7.68 -11.03
C LEU A 59 6.21 -8.58 -12.20
N VAL A 60 7.44 -8.40 -12.67
CA VAL A 60 8.02 -9.19 -13.78
C VAL A 60 9.46 -9.61 -13.46
N GLY A 61 9.95 -10.67 -14.12
CA GLY A 61 11.31 -11.17 -13.95
C GLY A 61 11.44 -12.24 -12.87
N ASP A 62 12.57 -12.23 -12.17
CA ASP A 62 12.89 -13.20 -11.11
C ASP A 62 11.97 -13.00 -9.89
N PRO A 63 11.20 -14.02 -9.46
CA PRO A 63 10.36 -13.93 -8.25
C PRO A 63 11.12 -13.58 -6.97
N ALA A 64 12.42 -13.89 -6.87
CA ALA A 64 13.23 -13.53 -5.71
C ALA A 64 13.62 -12.04 -5.69
N SER A 65 13.60 -11.38 -6.85
CA SER A 65 13.95 -9.97 -7.02
C SER A 65 13.21 -9.37 -8.22
N PRO A 66 11.88 -9.22 -8.13
CA PRO A 66 11.08 -8.80 -9.28
C PRO A 66 11.26 -7.32 -9.59
N ARG A 67 10.97 -6.94 -10.84
CA ARG A 67 10.83 -5.54 -11.26
C ARG A 67 9.36 -5.12 -11.21
N LEU A 68 9.08 -3.95 -10.64
CA LEU A 68 7.77 -3.33 -10.58
C LEU A 68 7.57 -2.38 -11.76
N VAL A 69 6.75 -2.77 -12.73
CA VAL A 69 6.57 -2.03 -13.98
C VAL A 69 5.11 -1.70 -14.26
N THR A 70 4.86 -0.59 -14.94
CA THR A 70 3.52 -0.28 -15.47
C THR A 70 3.14 -1.25 -16.61
N THR A 71 1.86 -1.61 -16.70
CA THR A 71 1.36 -2.72 -17.55
C THR A 71 1.43 -2.45 -19.07
N ARG A 72 1.08 -1.23 -19.48
CA ARG A 72 1.01 -0.67 -20.83
C ARG A 72 2.28 0.08 -21.21
N THR A 73 2.79 0.95 -20.34
CA THR A 73 3.92 1.84 -20.69
C THR A 73 5.30 1.24 -20.37
N ASN A 74 5.35 0.17 -19.57
CA ASN A 74 6.59 -0.48 -19.11
C ASN A 74 7.56 0.48 -18.41
N ILE A 75 7.05 1.54 -17.76
CA ILE A 75 7.83 2.41 -16.89
C ILE A 75 8.19 1.60 -15.64
N ASP A 76 9.47 1.58 -15.31
CA ASP A 76 10.01 0.84 -14.17
C ASP A 76 10.05 1.74 -12.93
N HIS A 77 9.39 1.29 -11.87
CA HIS A 77 9.30 1.98 -10.58
C HIS A 77 10.06 1.26 -9.47
N THR A 78 10.82 0.22 -9.78
CA THR A 78 11.42 -0.68 -8.79
C THR A 78 12.31 0.06 -7.80
N ASP A 79 13.28 0.82 -8.29
CA ASP A 79 14.32 1.42 -7.44
C ASP A 79 13.73 2.52 -6.54
N GLY A 80 12.79 3.29 -7.08
CA GLY A 80 12.04 4.29 -6.32
C GLY A 80 11.15 3.67 -5.24
N MET A 81 10.43 2.60 -5.57
CA MET A 81 9.58 1.88 -4.62
C MET A 81 10.41 1.22 -3.51
N LEU A 82 11.56 0.63 -3.84
CA LEU A 82 12.48 0.04 -2.85
C LEU A 82 13.05 1.10 -1.90
N THR A 83 13.43 2.26 -2.43
CA THR A 83 13.92 3.39 -1.63
C THR A 83 12.85 3.85 -0.65
N TRP A 84 11.64 4.13 -1.16
CA TRP A 84 10.49 4.52 -0.35
C TRP A 84 10.16 3.45 0.71
N ALA A 85 10.15 2.17 0.36
CA ALA A 85 9.85 1.09 1.28
C ALA A 85 10.87 1.04 2.43
N GLY A 86 12.16 1.22 2.15
CA GLY A 86 13.20 1.29 3.17
C GLY A 86 13.02 2.45 4.15
N GLU A 87 12.60 3.62 3.67
CA GLU A 87 12.30 4.78 4.53
C GLU A 87 11.02 4.58 5.34
N LYS A 88 9.98 4.05 4.70
CA LYS A 88 8.69 3.78 5.34
C LYS A 88 8.81 2.74 6.46
N LEU A 89 9.55 1.65 6.24
CA LEU A 89 9.78 0.63 7.27
C LEU A 89 10.44 1.22 8.51
N LYS A 90 11.49 2.04 8.35
CA LYS A 90 12.14 2.75 9.46
C LYS A 90 11.19 3.72 10.18
N ALA A 91 10.24 4.32 9.46
CA ALA A 91 9.23 5.18 10.09
C ALA A 91 8.23 4.37 10.92
N LEU A 92 7.73 3.25 10.37
CA LEU A 92 6.80 2.35 11.04
C LEU A 92 7.42 1.63 12.24
N GLU A 93 8.71 1.29 12.20
CA GLU A 93 9.44 0.73 13.35
C GLU A 93 9.48 1.67 14.57
N ARG A 94 9.23 2.97 14.36
CA ARG A 94 9.21 4.01 15.40
C ARG A 94 7.80 4.40 15.83
N GLU A 95 6.77 3.83 15.23
CA GLU A 95 5.39 4.01 15.69
C GLU A 95 5.12 3.01 16.81
N ASP A 96 4.84 3.52 18.01
CA ASP A 96 4.44 2.75 19.21
C ASP A 96 2.98 2.25 19.10
#